data_AF-A0A1H0AW78-F1
#
_entry.id   AF-A0A1H0AW78-F1
#
_cell.length_a   1.000
_cell.length_b   1.000
_cell.length_c   1.000
_cell.angle_alpha   90.00
_cell.angle_beta   90.00
_cell.angle_gamma   90.00
#
_symmetry.space_group_name_H-M   'P 1'
#
loop_
_entity.id
_entity.type
_entity.pdbx_description
1 polymer ?
#
loop_
_entity_poly.entity_id
_entity_poly.type
_entity_poly.pdbx_seq_one_letter_code
_entity_poly.pdbx_strand_id
1 'polypeptide(L)'
;MSASTTVHDSAQQTLIDTYTALLDSVTYMHQLADNEQWAELIDQRTHYVLLVEKLRELDTSVTLDSSAQQHKAELLEAILEQDVEIRRQLIARRDELGRLINVTQRQRSLHRAYAPQQSIGGIGDDEQTSRSS
;
A
#
# COMPACT_ATOMS: atom_id res chain seq x y z
N MET A 1 49.34 8.98 8.07
CA MET A 1 48.48 8.27 7.09
C MET A 1 47.21 7.66 7.71
N SER A 2 46.99 7.75 9.03
CA SER A 2 45.84 7.09 9.68
C SER A 2 44.50 7.83 9.57
N ALA A 3 44.51 9.16 9.42
CA ALA A 3 43.27 9.95 9.40
C ALA A 3 42.42 9.75 8.14
N SER A 4 43.04 9.41 7.00
CA SER A 4 42.31 9.17 5.75
C SER A 4 41.61 7.81 5.73
N THR A 5 42.17 6.81 6.41
CA THR A 5 41.55 5.48 6.56
C THR A 5 40.34 5.53 7.49
N THR A 6 40.44 6.23 8.63
CA THR A 6 39.33 6.34 9.59
C THR A 6 38.10 7.06 9.03
N VAL A 7 38.30 8.08 8.18
CA VAL A 7 37.18 8.80 7.55
C VAL A 7 36.49 7.94 6.50
N HIS A 8 37.26 7.18 5.71
CA HIS A 8 36.71 6.26 4.72
C HIS A 8 35.84 5.17 5.37
N ASP A 9 36.35 4.52 6.42
CA ASP A 9 35.62 3.48 7.16
C ASP A 9 34.32 4.04 7.78
N SER A 10 34.35 5.27 8.31
CA SER A 10 33.16 5.92 8.87
C SER A 10 32.07 6.23 7.84
N ALA A 11 32.48 6.61 6.62
CA ALA A 11 31.54 6.89 5.53
C ALA A 11 30.92 5.59 4.97
N GLN A 12 31.72 4.53 4.85
CA GLN A 12 31.23 3.19 4.49
C GLN A 12 30.23 2.67 5.53
N GLN A 13 30.56 2.79 6.82
CA GLN A 13 29.67 2.36 7.89
C GLN A 13 28.34 3.15 7.84
N THR A 14 28.40 4.47 7.66
CA THR A 14 27.20 5.31 7.53
C THR A 14 26.32 4.87 6.36
N LEU A 15 26.92 4.49 5.22
CA LEU A 15 26.18 4.00 4.07
C LEU A 15 25.48 2.66 4.38
N ILE A 16 26.19 1.71 4.99
CA ILE A 16 25.64 0.42 5.39
C ILE A 16 24.52 0.61 6.42
N ASP A 17 24.70 1.48 7.42
CA ASP A 17 23.67 1.79 8.41
C ASP A 17 22.41 2.36 7.76
N THR A 18 22.57 3.15 6.69
CA THR A 18 21.44 3.70 5.93
C THR A 18 20.71 2.60 5.14
N TYR A 19 21.43 1.63 4.57
CA TYR A 19 20.80 0.44 3.95
C TYR A 19 20.06 -0.42 4.99
N THR A 20 20.62 -0.61 6.17
CA THR A 20 19.96 -1.33 7.27
C THR A 20 18.69 -0.61 7.71
N ALA A 21 18.72 0.71 7.89
CA ALA A 21 17.53 1.50 8.20
C ALA A 21 16.45 1.42 7.10
N LEU A 22 16.87 1.28 5.85
CA LEU A 22 15.95 1.07 4.73
C LEU A 22 15.29 -0.32 4.80
N LEU A 23 16.06 -1.36 5.16
CA LEU A 23 15.55 -2.71 5.40
C LEU A 23 14.55 -2.73 6.58
N ASP A 24 14.85 -2.04 7.68
CA ASP A 24 13.94 -1.92 8.82
C ASP A 24 12.63 -1.23 8.40
N SER A 25 12.72 -0.18 7.57
CA SER A 25 11.55 0.55 7.08
C SER A 25 10.65 -0.33 6.20
N VAL A 26 11.21 -1.09 5.24
CA VAL A 26 10.42 -2.00 4.40
C VAL A 26 9.86 -3.18 5.21
N THR A 27 10.58 -3.67 6.21
CA THR A 27 10.08 -4.72 7.12
C THR A 27 8.88 -4.21 7.92
N TYR A 28 8.93 -2.96 8.41
CA TYR A 28 7.79 -2.34 9.06
C TYR A 28 6.62 -2.14 8.10
N MET A 29 6.86 -1.72 6.86
CA MET A 29 5.82 -1.65 5.83
C MET A 29 5.18 -3.03 5.56
N HIS A 30 5.95 -4.11 5.56
CA HIS A 30 5.41 -5.46 5.45
C HIS A 30 4.47 -5.79 6.61
N GLN A 31 4.85 -5.48 7.84
CA GLN A 31 3.99 -5.68 9.02
C GLN A 31 2.69 -4.86 8.92
N LEU A 32 2.75 -3.62 8.45
CA LEU A 32 1.56 -2.80 8.23
C LEU A 32 0.63 -3.40 7.15
N ALA A 33 1.21 -3.99 6.10
CA ALA A 33 0.45 -4.69 5.07
C ALA A 33 -0.21 -5.96 5.61
N ASP A 34 0.50 -6.76 6.41
CA ASP A 34 -0.03 -7.95 7.11
C ASP A 34 -1.20 -7.60 8.04
N ASN A 35 -1.09 -6.48 8.75
CA ASN A 35 -2.12 -6.00 9.69
C ASN A 35 -3.25 -5.21 9.01
N GLU A 36 -3.25 -5.10 7.67
CA GLU A 36 -4.21 -4.32 6.88
C GLU A 36 -4.28 -2.82 7.28
N GLN A 37 -3.19 -2.26 7.83
CA GLN A 37 -3.08 -0.86 8.26
C GLN A 37 -2.72 0.07 7.09
N TRP A 38 -3.64 0.20 6.14
CA TRP A 38 -3.37 0.88 4.85
C TRP A 38 -3.01 2.36 4.96
N ALA A 39 -3.62 3.09 5.90
CA ALA A 39 -3.32 4.52 6.08
C ALA A 39 -1.87 4.72 6.53
N GLU A 40 -1.48 3.97 7.57
CA GLU A 40 -0.11 3.99 8.10
C GLU A 40 0.91 3.49 7.07
N LEU A 41 0.54 2.48 6.26
CA LEU A 41 1.39 1.99 5.17
C LEU A 41 1.69 3.09 4.13
N ILE A 42 0.69 3.90 3.77
CA ILE A 42 0.85 5.00 2.81
C ILE A 42 1.75 6.09 3.39
N ASP A 43 1.57 6.44 4.67
CA ASP A 43 2.41 7.43 5.34
C ASP A 43 3.87 6.94 5.47
N GLN A 44 4.06 5.67 5.84
CA GLN A 44 5.38 5.07 5.94
C GLN A 44 6.10 4.99 4.59
N ARG A 45 5.37 4.73 3.50
CA ARG A 45 5.94 4.73 2.14
C ARG A 45 6.57 6.07 1.78
N THR A 46 5.99 7.18 2.24
CA THR A 46 6.58 8.51 2.00
C THR A 46 7.94 8.64 2.67
N HIS A 47 8.07 8.16 3.91
CA HIS A 47 9.34 8.11 4.64
C HIS A 47 10.36 7.19 3.95
N TYR A 48 9.93 6.02 3.49
CA TYR A 48 10.76 5.09 2.73
C TYR A 48 11.34 5.73 1.46
N VAL A 49 10.52 6.40 0.65
CA VAL A 49 10.99 7.06 -0.58
C VAL A 49 12.04 8.14 -0.27
N LEU A 50 11.82 8.95 0.77
CA LEU A 50 12.79 9.96 1.19
C LEU A 50 14.12 9.35 1.68
N LEU A 51 14.07 8.20 2.34
CA LEU A 51 15.27 7.45 2.74
C LEU A 51 16.03 6.94 1.53
N VAL A 52 15.34 6.39 0.52
CA VAL A 52 15.97 5.95 -0.74
C VAL A 52 16.65 7.12 -1.47
N GLU A 53 16.01 8.29 -1.51
CA GLU A 53 16.60 9.48 -2.14
C GLU A 53 17.90 9.91 -1.46
N LYS A 54 17.89 10.03 -0.12
CA LYS A 54 19.10 10.34 0.66
C LYS A 54 20.19 9.28 0.48
N LEU A 55 19.81 8.01 0.47
CA LEU A 55 20.72 6.91 0.29
C LEU A 55 21.41 6.96 -1.08
N ARG A 56 20.68 7.31 -2.14
CA ARG A 56 21.23 7.45 -3.50
C ARG A 56 22.30 8.54 -3.59
N GLU A 57 22.12 9.65 -2.88
CA GLU A 57 23.11 10.72 -2.81
C GLU A 57 24.40 10.25 -2.12
N LEU A 58 24.26 9.55 -0.99
CA LEU A 58 25.38 9.00 -0.23
C LEU A 58 26.13 7.91 -1.03
N ASP A 59 25.40 7.00 -1.67
CA ASP A 59 25.95 5.87 -2.42
C ASP A 59 26.84 6.30 -3.60
N THR A 60 26.56 7.46 -4.19
CA THR A 60 27.37 8.02 -5.29
C THR A 60 28.71 8.57 -4.79
N SER A 61 28.80 8.92 -3.50
CA SER A 61 29.96 9.60 -2.91
C SER A 61 30.93 8.67 -2.18
N VAL A 62 30.49 7.46 -1.83
CA VAL A 62 31.24 6.53 -0.98
C VAL A 62 31.78 5.36 -1.79
N THR A 63 33.09 5.15 -1.78
CA THR A 63 33.70 3.94 -2.32
C THR A 63 33.62 2.82 -1.29
N LEU A 64 33.03 1.69 -1.65
CA LEU A 64 32.94 0.51 -0.78
C LEU A 64 34.07 -0.47 -1.08
N ASP A 65 34.62 -1.09 -0.05
CA ASP A 65 35.51 -2.25 -0.19
C ASP A 65 34.71 -3.51 -0.59
N SER A 66 35.41 -4.60 -0.92
CA SER A 66 34.74 -5.82 -1.39
C SER A 66 33.81 -6.45 -0.35
N SER A 67 34.11 -6.33 0.94
CA SER A 67 33.28 -6.88 2.01
C SER A 67 31.99 -6.07 2.18
N ALA A 68 32.09 -4.75 2.17
CA ALA A 68 30.97 -3.84 2.30
C ALA A 68 30.08 -3.85 1.04
N GLN A 69 30.66 -4.05 -0.15
CA GLN A 69 29.87 -4.28 -1.37
C GLN A 69 29.03 -5.56 -1.29
N GLN A 70 29.61 -6.66 -0.78
CA GLN A 70 28.88 -7.92 -0.60
C GLN A 70 27.73 -7.75 0.41
N HIS A 71 27.99 -7.13 1.56
CA HIS A 71 26.97 -6.88 2.57
C HIS A 71 25.85 -5.97 2.05
N LYS A 72 26.19 -4.91 1.28
CA LYS A 72 25.21 -4.07 0.59
C LYS A 72 24.33 -4.88 -0.37
N ALA A 73 24.91 -5.81 -1.13
CA ALA A 73 24.16 -6.65 -2.06
C ALA A 73 23.14 -7.54 -1.34
N GLU A 74 23.53 -8.14 -0.21
CA GLU A 74 22.64 -8.94 0.65
C GLU A 74 21.49 -8.10 1.21
N LEU A 75 21.77 -6.88 1.68
CA LEU A 75 20.74 -5.94 2.14
C LEU A 75 19.77 -5.56 1.03
N LEU A 76 20.27 -5.28 -0.18
CA LEU A 76 19.44 -4.97 -1.34
C LEU A 76 18.55 -6.13 -1.75
N GLU A 77 19.07 -7.36 -1.74
CA GLU A 77 18.29 -8.56 -2.03
C GLU A 77 17.13 -8.71 -1.04
N ALA A 78 17.40 -8.59 0.26
CA ALA A 78 16.39 -8.64 1.31
C ALA A 78 15.33 -7.55 1.14
N ILE A 79 15.73 -6.30 0.85
CA ILE A 79 14.78 -5.19 0.61
C ILE A 79 13.87 -5.50 -0.58
N LEU A 80 14.44 -5.97 -1.69
CA LEU A 80 13.68 -6.26 -2.91
C LEU A 80 12.71 -7.42 -2.73
N GLU A 81 13.09 -8.44 -1.96
CA GLU A 81 12.21 -9.56 -1.61
C GLU A 81 10.99 -9.06 -0.82
N GLN A 82 11.21 -8.28 0.24
CA GLN A 82 10.13 -7.69 1.05
C GLN A 82 9.20 -6.82 0.20
N ASP A 83 9.77 -5.98 -0.68
CA ASP A 83 9.02 -5.13 -1.61
C ASP A 83 8.11 -5.94 -2.56
N VAL A 84 8.57 -7.12 -3.02
CA VAL A 84 7.76 -8.01 -3.85
C VAL A 84 6.60 -8.61 -3.06
N GLU A 85 6.85 -9.07 -1.83
CA GLU A 85 5.80 -9.64 -0.98
C GLU A 85 4.72 -8.62 -0.64
N ILE A 86 5.10 -7.40 -0.24
CA ILE A 86 4.16 -6.29 0.01
C ILE A 86 3.28 -6.05 -1.23
N ARG A 87 3.87 -5.98 -2.43
CA ARG A 87 3.11 -5.79 -3.68
C ARG A 87 2.15 -6.93 -3.94
N ARG A 88 2.55 -8.19 -3.71
CA ARG A 88 1.67 -9.36 -3.88
C ARG A 88 0.47 -9.28 -2.95
N GLN A 89 0.68 -8.96 -1.67
CA GLN A 89 -0.39 -8.81 -0.69
C GLN A 89 -1.37 -7.69 -1.06
N LEU A 90 -0.84 -6.53 -1.48
CA LEU A 90 -1.66 -5.40 -1.94
C LEU A 90 -2.54 -5.75 -3.14
N ILE A 91 -1.99 -6.47 -4.12
CA ILE A 91 -2.74 -6.92 -5.31
C ILE A 91 -3.83 -7.90 -4.89
N ALA A 92 -3.51 -8.91 -4.08
CA ALA A 92 -4.48 -9.88 -3.60
C ALA A 92 -5.64 -9.22 -2.85
N ARG A 93 -5.33 -8.26 -1.97
CA ARG A 93 -6.34 -7.50 -1.22
C ARG A 93 -7.23 -6.67 -2.14
N ARG A 94 -6.62 -5.96 -3.10
CA ARG A 94 -7.37 -5.17 -4.10
C ARG A 94 -8.33 -6.05 -4.89
N ASP A 95 -7.87 -7.21 -5.32
CA ASP A 95 -8.67 -8.13 -6.13
C ASP A 95 -9.87 -8.69 -5.33
N GLU A 96 -9.68 -9.00 -4.04
CA GLU A 96 -10.79 -9.39 -3.15
C GLU A 96 -11.80 -8.25 -2.95
N LEU A 97 -11.33 -7.02 -2.70
CA LEU A 97 -12.22 -5.85 -2.60
C LEU A 97 -13.00 -5.63 -3.90
N GLY A 98 -12.35 -5.77 -5.06
CA GLY A 98 -12.99 -5.71 -6.36
C GLY A 98 -14.08 -6.77 -6.53
N ARG A 99 -13.82 -8.00 -6.06
CA ARG A 99 -14.81 -9.08 -6.07
C ARG A 99 -16.02 -8.75 -5.17
N LEU A 100 -15.80 -8.24 -3.96
CA LEU A 100 -16.86 -7.89 -3.01
C LEU A 100 -17.75 -6.75 -3.53
N ILE A 101 -17.16 -5.74 -4.16
CA ILE A 101 -17.91 -4.63 -4.79
C ILE A 101 -18.79 -5.14 -5.94
N ASN A 102 -18.24 -6.01 -6.80
CA ASN A 102 -19.00 -6.61 -7.90
C ASN A 102 -20.21 -7.43 -7.39
N VAL A 103 -20.02 -8.22 -6.32
CA VAL A 103 -21.09 -9.00 -5.70
C VAL A 103 -22.17 -8.08 -5.12
N THR A 104 -21.81 -7.04 -4.39
CA THR A 104 -22.79 -6.10 -3.81
C THR A 104 -23.53 -5.31 -4.88
N GLN A 105 -22.86 -4.92 -5.97
CA GLN A 105 -23.51 -4.26 -7.10
C GLN A 105 -24.53 -5.17 -7.78
N ARG A 106 -24.19 -6.46 -7.98
CA ARG A 106 -25.12 -7.47 -8.51
C ARG A 106 -26.28 -7.76 -7.54
N GLN A 107 -26.04 -7.79 -6.23
CA GLN A 107 -27.12 -7.93 -5.24
C GLN A 107 -28.07 -6.74 -5.27
N ARG A 108 -27.56 -5.51 -5.38
CA ARG A 108 -28.39 -4.29 -5.51
C ARG A 108 -29.19 -4.29 -6.80
N SER A 109 -28.62 -4.74 -7.92
CA SER A 109 -29.34 -4.81 -9.20
C SER A 109 -30.45 -5.86 -9.17
N LEU A 110 -30.19 -7.04 -8.57
CA LEU A 110 -31.22 -8.07 -8.35
C LEU A 110 -32.30 -7.57 -7.39
N HIS A 111 -31.94 -6.94 -6.27
CA HIS A 111 -32.90 -6.36 -5.34
C HIS A 111 -33.74 -5.26 -5.99
N ARG A 112 -33.20 -4.48 -6.94
CA ARG A 112 -33.98 -3.51 -7.72
C ARG A 112 -34.90 -4.18 -8.74
N ALA A 113 -34.43 -5.22 -9.42
CA ALA A 113 -35.21 -5.93 -10.44
C ALA A 113 -36.37 -6.76 -9.84
N TYR A 114 -36.18 -7.27 -8.63
CA TYR A 114 -37.16 -8.08 -7.90
C TYR A 114 -37.77 -7.37 -6.69
N ALA A 115 -37.52 -6.06 -6.53
CA ALA A 115 -38.26 -5.26 -5.55
C ALA A 115 -39.74 -5.39 -5.90
N PRO A 116 -40.61 -5.84 -4.96
CA PRO A 116 -42.03 -5.88 -5.22
C PRO A 116 -42.43 -4.45 -5.60
N GLN A 117 -42.98 -4.29 -6.81
CA GLN A 117 -43.65 -3.07 -7.23
C GLN A 117 -44.81 -2.87 -6.24
N GLN A 118 -44.54 -2.27 -5.09
CA GLN A 118 -45.57 -1.78 -4.18
C GLN A 118 -46.22 -0.60 -4.91
N SER A 119 -47.19 -0.96 -5.75
CA SER A 119 -48.43 -0.25 -6.01
C SER A 119 -48.35 1.26 -5.89
N ILE A 120 -47.72 1.91 -6.87
CA ILE A 120 -48.16 3.23 -7.31
C ILE A 120 -49.23 2.96 -8.38
N GLY A 121 -50.42 2.54 -7.95
CA GLY A 121 -51.52 2.13 -8.82
C GLY A 121 -52.79 1.91 -8.00
N GLY A 122 -53.67 2.91 -8.03
CA GLY A 122 -54.88 3.04 -7.21
C GLY A 122 -54.60 4.03 -6.07
N ILE A 123 -54.97 5.30 -6.15
CA ILE A 123 -56.35 5.78 -6.31
C ILE A 123 -56.33 7.14 -7.02
N GLY A 124 -57.03 7.19 -8.14
CA GLY A 124 -57.29 8.31 -9.05
C GLY A 124 -57.76 7.61 -10.33
N ASP A 125 -59.01 7.62 -10.75
CA ASP A 125 -60.13 8.53 -10.50
C ASP A 125 -61.45 7.72 -10.56
N ASP A 126 -62.58 8.43 -10.69
CA ASP A 126 -63.95 8.00 -11.01
C ASP A 126 -64.88 7.77 -9.80
N GLU A 127 -66.07 8.37 -9.70
CA GLU A 127 -66.83 9.24 -10.61
C GLU A 127 -67.99 9.86 -9.81
N GLN A 128 -68.43 11.04 -10.23
CA GLN A 128 -69.62 11.74 -9.77
C GLN A 128 -70.84 10.82 -9.71
N THR A 129 -71.70 10.94 -8.68
CA THR A 129 -73.17 10.88 -8.83
C THR A 129 -73.90 11.21 -7.52
N SER A 130 -74.65 12.30 -7.56
CA SER A 130 -76.02 12.45 -7.05
C SER A 130 -76.33 12.03 -5.59
N ARG A 131 -76.66 13.02 -4.73
CA ARG A 131 -78.05 13.27 -4.29
C ARG A 131 -78.15 14.32 -3.19
N SER A 132 -78.95 15.34 -3.52
CA SER A 132 -79.77 16.21 -2.67
C SER A 132 -80.13 15.65 -1.29
N SER A 133 -80.05 16.50 -0.25
CA SER A 133 -81.22 17.13 0.39
C SER A 133 -80.78 18.08 1.51
#